data_AF-A7HRY6-F1
#
_entry.id   AF-A7HRY6-F1
#
_cell.length_a   1.000
_cell.length_b   1.000
_cell.length_c   1.000
_cell.angle_alpha   90.00
_cell.angle_beta   90.00
_cell.angle_gamma   90.00
#
_symmetry.space_group_name_H-M   'P 1'
#
loop_
_entity.id
_entity.type
_entity.pdbx_description
1 polymer ?
#
loop_
_entity_poly.entity_id
_entity_poly.type
_entity_poly.pdbx_seq_one_letter_code
_entity_poly.pdbx_strand_id
1 'polypeptide(L)' 'MLFGAAQAETYHARLEQAFDFLSANPRAARERLEITPPVRCHPLGVHIIIYLIEENDDVLILRVRHSREDWDASPI' A
#
# COMPACT_ATOMS: atom_id res chain seq x y z
N MET A 1 -17.25 17.01 -1.88
CA MET A 1 -16.22 16.99 -2.95
C MET A 1 -16.83 16.23 -4.11
N LEU A 2 -16.89 16.82 -5.31
CA LEU A 2 -17.46 16.15 -6.47
C LEU A 2 -16.51 15.07 -6.97
N PHE A 3 -17.01 13.85 -7.09
CA PHE A 3 -16.34 12.77 -7.81
C PHE A 3 -16.17 13.13 -9.29
N GLY A 4 -15.08 12.68 -9.94
CA GLY A 4 -14.83 12.94 -11.36
C GLY A 4 -13.38 12.67 -11.79
N ALA A 5 -13.10 12.79 -13.09
CA ALA A 5 -11.80 12.45 -13.69
C ALA A 5 -10.62 13.20 -13.04
N ALA A 6 -10.76 14.50 -12.77
CA ALA A 6 -9.71 15.28 -12.10
C ALA A 6 -9.38 14.76 -10.69
N GLN A 7 -10.40 14.30 -9.95
CA GLN A 7 -10.19 13.69 -8.63
C GLN A 7 -9.53 12.31 -8.76
N ALA A 8 -9.92 11.51 -9.77
CA ALA A 8 -9.29 10.23 -10.04
C ALA A 8 -7.80 10.39 -10.38
N GLU A 9 -7.46 11.35 -11.25
CA GLU A 9 -6.07 11.67 -11.63
C GLU A 9 -5.25 12.10 -10.41
N THR A 10 -5.81 12.99 -9.58
CA THR A 10 -5.14 13.45 -8.35
C THR A 10 -4.87 12.28 -7.39
N TYR A 11 -5.82 11.35 -7.26
CA TYR A 11 -5.63 10.19 -6.39
C TYR A 11 -4.63 9.20 -6.98
N HIS A 12 -4.62 9.03 -8.30
CA HIS A 12 -3.65 8.20 -9.02
C HIS A 12 -2.22 8.72 -8.83
N ALA A 13 -1.99 10.01 -9.04
CA ALA A 13 -0.69 10.63 -8.80
C ALA A 13 -0.19 10.48 -7.35
N ARG A 14 -1.11 10.46 -6.37
CA ARG A 14 -0.77 10.18 -4.97
C ARG A 14 -0.36 8.73 -4.73
N LEU A 15 -0.93 7.78 -5.47
CA LEU A 15 -0.50 6.37 -5.42
C LEU A 15 0.91 6.24 -5.99
N GLU A 16 1.19 6.86 -7.14
CA GLU A 16 2.52 6.87 -7.75
C GLU A 16 3.58 7.43 -6.79
N GLN A 17 3.32 8.59 -6.19
CA GLN A 17 4.23 9.19 -5.20
C GLN A 17 4.46 8.29 -3.99
N ALA A 18 3.44 7.56 -3.54
CA ALA A 18 3.59 6.61 -2.45
C ALA A 18 4.46 5.41 -2.86
N PHE A 19 4.33 4.91 -4.09
CA PHE A 19 5.18 3.83 -4.60
C PHE A 19 6.64 4.28 -4.74
N ASP A 20 6.90 5.46 -5.27
CA ASP A 20 8.25 6.04 -5.34
C ASP A 20 8.87 6.18 -3.94
N PHE A 21 8.10 6.69 -2.99
CA PHE A 21 8.53 6.81 -1.60
C PHE A 21 8.88 5.45 -0.98
N LEU A 22 8.03 4.43 -1.21
CA LEU A 22 8.26 3.08 -0.69
C LEU A 22 9.47 2.43 -1.36
N SER A 23 9.67 2.59 -2.66
CA SER A 23 10.86 2.11 -3.36
C SER A 23 12.14 2.73 -2.78
N ALA A 24 12.14 4.02 -2.49
CA ALA A 24 13.27 4.71 -1.87
C ALA A 24 13.43 4.40 -0.37
N ASN A 25 12.35 4.01 0.32
CA ASN A 25 12.33 3.74 1.76
C ASN A 25 11.56 2.44 2.07
N PRO A 26 12.05 1.26 1.66
CA PRO A 26 11.29 0.00 1.74
C PRO A 26 10.85 -0.37 3.16
N ARG A 27 11.56 0.13 4.18
CA ARG A 27 11.31 -0.16 5.59
C ARG A 27 10.48 0.91 6.31
N ALA A 28 9.91 1.87 5.57
CA ALA A 28 9.13 2.98 6.14
C ALA A 28 7.86 2.53 6.89
N ALA A 29 7.28 1.39 6.52
CA ALA A 29 6.21 0.77 7.29
C ALA A 29 6.74 -0.42 8.11
N ARG A 30 6.20 -0.60 9.32
CA ARG A 30 6.51 -1.75 10.18
C ARG A 30 6.06 -3.04 9.52
N GLU A 31 6.90 -4.07 9.65
CA GLU A 31 6.55 -5.44 9.28
C GLU A 31 5.56 -6.05 10.28
N ARG A 32 4.52 -6.67 9.74
CA ARG A 32 3.43 -7.31 10.46
C ARG A 32 3.63 -8.82 10.37
N LEU A 33 4.19 -9.38 11.45
CA LEU A 33 4.51 -10.81 11.56
C LEU A 33 3.26 -11.67 11.82
N GLU A 34 2.13 -11.04 12.17
CA GLU A 34 0.84 -11.70 12.35
C GLU A 34 0.18 -12.14 11.03
N ILE A 35 0.69 -11.70 9.87
CA ILE A 35 0.24 -12.11 8.53
C ILE A 35 1.31 -13.05 7.94
N THR A 36 0.91 -14.09 7.20
CA THR A 36 1.82 -15.03 6.55
C THR A 36 1.65 -15.01 5.03
N PRO A 37 2.70 -14.72 4.24
CA PRO A 37 4.02 -14.26 4.70
C PRO A 37 3.93 -12.91 5.41
N PRO A 38 4.93 -12.53 6.24
CA PRO A 38 4.98 -11.20 6.83
C PRO A 38 4.91 -10.11 5.76
N VAL A 39 4.04 -9.12 5.99
CA VAL A 39 3.85 -8.00 5.07
C VAL A 39 4.03 -6.67 5.78
N ARG A 40 4.18 -5.61 4.99
CA ARG A 40 4.18 -4.23 5.44
C ARG A 40 2.92 -3.55 4.91
N CYS A 41 2.35 -2.65 5.72
CA CYS A 41 1.13 -1.92 5.38
C CYS A 41 1.40 -0.41 5.45
N HIS A 42 1.29 0.29 4.31
CA HIS A 42 1.43 1.74 4.23
C HIS A 42 0.08 2.40 3.93
N PRO A 43 -0.47 3.22 4.85
CA PRO A 43 -1.74 3.89 4.63
C PRO A 43 -1.60 5.04 3.62
N LEU A 44 -2.54 5.12 2.67
CA LEU A 44 -2.68 6.24 1.75
C LEU A 44 -4.15 6.63 1.60
N GLY A 45 -4.54 7.70 2.30
CA GLY A 45 -5.93 8.19 2.25
C GLY A 45 -6.90 7.14 2.79
N VAL A 46 -7.84 6.71 1.95
CA VAL A 46 -8.80 5.65 2.30
C VAL A 46 -8.31 4.25 1.89
N HIS A 47 -7.09 4.13 1.35
CA HIS A 47 -6.50 2.85 0.96
C HIS A 47 -5.31 2.49 1.85
N ILE A 48 -4.97 1.21 1.85
CA ILE A 48 -3.80 0.61 2.46
C ILE A 48 -3.04 -0.11 1.34
N ILE A 49 -1.76 0.21 1.22
CA ILE A 49 -0.82 -0.45 0.30
C ILE A 49 -0.15 -1.58 1.09
N ILE A 50 -0.34 -2.82 0.64
CA ILE A 50 0.23 -4.02 1.24
C ILE A 50 1.38 -4.47 0.35
N TYR A 51 2.57 -4.61 0.93
CA TYR A 51 3.77 -4.96 0.18
C TYR A 51 4.73 -5.82 1.00
N LEU A 52 5.68 -6.45 0.31
CA LEU A 52 6.83 -7.12 0.90
C LEU A 52 8.13 -6.51 0.36
N ILE A 53 9.24 -6.79 1.05
CA ILE A 53 10.57 -6.45 0.58
C ILE A 53 11.21 -7.76 0.10
N GLU A 54 11.68 -7.80 -1.15
CA GLU A 54 12.39 -8.96 -1.72
C GLU A 54 13.89 -8.92 -1.37
N GLU A 55 14.65 -9.96 -1.73
CA GLU A 55 16.05 -10.14 -1.32
C GLU A 55 16.97 -8.97 -1.71
N ASN A 56 16.63 -8.23 -2.77
CA ASN A 56 17.40 -7.08 -3.27
C ASN A 56 16.96 -5.72 -2.69
N ASP A 57 16.17 -5.72 -1.61
CA ASP A 57 15.49 -4.54 -1.07
C ASP A 57 14.43 -3.93 -2.00
N ASP A 58 14.02 -4.67 -3.03
CA ASP A 58 12.93 -4.30 -3.93
C ASP A 58 11.57 -4.40 -3.24
N VAL A 59 10.69 -3.43 -3.54
CA VAL A 59 9.33 -3.40 -3.01
C VAL A 59 8.39 -4.11 -3.98
N LEU A 60 7.81 -5.23 -3.55
CA LEU A 60 6.74 -5.91 -4.27
C LEU A 60 5.39 -5.49 -3.69
N ILE A 61 4.63 -4.69 -4.44
CA ILE A 61 3.26 -4.34 -4.09
C ILE A 61 2.36 -5.55 -4.32
N LEU A 62 1.79 -6.09 -3.25
CA LEU A 62 0.87 -7.24 -3.31
C LEU A 62 -0.54 -6.76 -3.64
N ARG A 63 -1.03 -5.75 -2.91
CA ARG A 63 -2.38 -5.21 -3.04
C ARG A 63 -2.46 -3.74 -2.66
N VAL A 64 -3.42 -3.04 -3.26
CA VAL A 64 -3.94 -1.75 -2.77
C VAL A 64 -5.41 -1.94 -2.47
N ARG A 65 -5.81 -1.66 -1.24
CA ARG A 65 -7.14 -2.05 -0.76
C ARG A 65 -7.76 -0.99 0.14
N HIS A 66 -9.08 -0.96 0.28
CA HIS A 66 -9.75 0.11 1.02
C HIS A 66 -9.70 -0.11 2.55
N SER A 67 -9.23 0.87 3.33
CA SER A 67 -8.90 0.77 4.77
C SER A 67 -10.01 0.28 5.69
N ARG A 68 -11.27 0.36 5.24
CA ARG A 68 -12.47 -0.10 5.97
C ARG A 68 -12.93 -1.51 5.60
N GLU A 69 -12.23 -2.18 4.69
CA GLU A 69 -12.50 -3.60 4.43
C GLU A 69 -12.18 -4.44 5.66
N ASP A 70 -12.90 -5.54 5.82
CA ASP A 70 -12.54 -6.57 6.78
C ASP A 70 -11.45 -7.45 6.14
N TRP A 71 -10.24 -7.31 6.66
CA TRP A 71 -9.03 -7.98 6.16
C TRP A 71 -8.84 -9.38 6.75
N ASP A 72 -9.48 -9.67 7.89
CA ASP A 72 -9.15 -10.86 8.69
C ASP A 72 -9.50 -12.15 7.94
N ALA A 73 -10.47 -12.10 7.03
CA ALA A 73 -10.87 -13.24 6.21
C ALA A 73 -9.97 -13.45 4.97
N SER A 74 -9.24 -12.44 4.50
CA SER A 74 -8.38 -12.51 3.31
C SER A 74 -7.33 -11.39 3.34
N PRO A 75 -6.20 -11.60 4.04
CA PRO A 75 -5.24 -10.52 4.31
C PRO A 75 -4.36 -10.13 3.11
N ILE A 76 -4.37 -10.91 2.01
CA ILE A 76 -3.51 -10.78 0.82
C ILE A 76 -4.17 -11.32 -0.44
#